data_AF-A0AAU2ZRN6-F1
#
_entry.id   AF-A0AAU2ZRN6-F1
#
_cell.length_a   1.000
_cell.length_b   1.000
_cell.length_c   1.000
_cell.angle_alpha   90.00
_cell.angle_beta   90.00
_cell.angle_gamma   90.00
#
_symmetry.space_group_name_H-M   'P 1'
#
loop_
_entity.id
_entity.type
_entity.pdbx_description
1 polymer ?
#
loop_
_entity_poly.entity_id
_entity_poly.type
_entity_poly.pdbx_seq_one_letter_code
_entity_poly.pdbx_strand_id
1 'polypeptide(L)'
;MTEPHMIDLGRQVLVVTVGCDGSKQVRTSLCAHEAARLLRCAAEQLAAGHPPHPCSPGAEPDPQHERPREDEAANPRGGRLDRERKVYVDPRGHVWDLSLAWGDIVDRAWKWHGSTDGLGEPILRAVEDEDGEALPLGILRAVYGPLAPIVGAA
;
A
#
# COMPACT_ATOMS: atom_id res chain seq x y z
N MET A 1 -7.47 28.85 -1.65
CA MET A 1 -8.47 28.55 -0.62
C MET A 1 -8.48 27.05 -0.45
N THR A 2 -7.90 26.53 0.63
CA THR A 2 -7.81 25.08 0.87
C THR A 2 -9.16 24.60 1.37
N GLU A 3 -9.80 23.67 0.66
CA GLU A 3 -11.05 23.08 1.13
C GLU A 3 -10.79 22.27 2.41
N PRO A 4 -11.62 22.40 3.45
CA PRO A 4 -11.46 21.62 4.66
C PRO A 4 -11.86 20.16 4.39
N HIS A 5 -10.86 19.28 4.25
CA HIS A 5 -11.08 17.83 4.25
C HIS A 5 -11.41 17.36 5.66
N MET A 6 -12.64 16.92 5.87
CA MET A 6 -13.07 16.33 7.14
C MET A 6 -12.65 14.86 7.17
N ILE A 7 -11.65 14.55 7.99
CA ILE A 7 -11.20 13.18 8.22
C ILE A 7 -12.06 12.60 9.35
N ASP A 8 -12.81 11.53 9.07
CA ASP A 8 -13.51 10.76 10.10
C ASP A 8 -12.50 9.95 10.92
N LEU A 9 -12.32 10.33 12.19
CA LEU A 9 -11.42 9.70 13.15
C LEU A 9 -12.16 8.68 14.06
N GLY A 10 -13.46 8.45 13.86
CA GLY A 10 -14.30 7.64 14.74
C GLY A 10 -14.01 6.13 14.69
N ARG A 11 -13.26 5.65 13.69
CA ARG A 11 -12.90 4.23 13.50
C ARG A 11 -11.45 3.92 13.89
N GLN A 12 -10.74 4.87 14.50
CA GLN A 12 -9.29 4.83 14.67
C GLN A 12 -8.95 4.63 16.14
N VAL A 13 -8.17 3.58 16.43
CA VAL A 13 -7.79 3.21 17.80
C VAL A 13 -6.66 4.09 18.37
N LEU A 14 -5.91 4.77 17.51
CA LEU A 14 -4.79 5.65 17.84
C LEU A 14 -4.63 6.72 16.75
N VAL A 15 -4.59 7.99 17.16
CA VAL A 15 -4.38 9.15 16.30
C VAL A 15 -3.26 9.99 16.89
N VAL A 16 -2.24 10.28 16.08
CA VAL A 16 -1.16 11.21 16.45
C VAL A 16 -1.26 12.43 15.54
N THR A 17 -1.37 13.61 16.13
CA THR A 17 -1.30 14.88 15.40
C THR A 17 0.00 15.58 15.73
N VAL A 18 0.62 16.15 14.69
CA VAL A 18 1.84 16.96 14.81
C VAL A 18 1.53 18.32 14.22
N GLY A 19 1.58 19.36 15.06
CA GLY A 19 1.40 20.74 14.63
C GLY A 19 2.61 21.24 13.85
N CYS A 20 2.41 22.26 13.01
CA CYS A 20 3.50 22.90 12.28
C CYS A 20 4.54 23.57 13.21
N ASP A 21 4.16 23.83 14.47
CA ASP A 21 5.03 24.32 15.55
C ASP A 21 5.79 23.18 16.26
N GLY A 22 5.64 21.94 15.83
CA GLY A 22 6.23 20.76 16.45
C GLY A 22 5.48 20.25 17.68
N SER A 23 4.32 20.83 18.02
CA SER A 23 3.45 20.30 19.07
C SER A 23 2.93 18.91 18.69
N LYS A 24 2.79 18.02 19.67
CA LYS A 24 2.35 16.63 19.45
C LYS A 24 1.17 16.33 20.36
N GLN A 25 0.10 15.78 19.78
CA GLN A 25 -1.02 15.27 20.57
C GLN A 25 -1.31 13.83 20.15
N VAL A 26 -1.64 13.00 21.14
CA VAL A 26 -2.01 11.61 20.94
C VAL A 26 -3.42 11.41 21.48
N ARG A 27 -4.32 10.89 20.65
CA ARG A 27 -5.66 10.46 21.03
C ARG A 27 -5.75 8.96 20.82
N THR A 28 -6.23 8.23 21.81
CA THR A 28 -6.31 6.76 21.71
C THR A 28 -7.44 6.23 22.57
N SER A 29 -8.06 5.14 22.10
CA SER A 29 -8.98 4.32 22.88
C SER A 29 -8.27 3.16 23.58
N LEU A 30 -6.96 2.97 23.34
CA LEU A 30 -6.12 1.96 23.97
C LEU A 30 -5.63 2.43 25.34
N CYS A 31 -5.12 1.50 26.16
CA CYS A 31 -4.37 1.88 27.34
C CYS A 31 -3.07 2.58 26.94
N ALA A 32 -2.62 3.55 27.73
CA ALA A 32 -1.45 4.38 27.41
C ALA A 32 -0.16 3.56 27.20
N HIS A 33 -0.01 2.43 27.90
CA HIS A 33 1.15 1.56 27.76
C HIS A 33 1.18 0.87 26.39
N GLU A 34 0.03 0.36 25.93
CA GLU A 34 -0.09 -0.31 24.64
C GLU A 34 0.04 0.69 23.47
N ALA A 35 -0.55 1.87 23.61
CA ALA A 35 -0.34 2.97 22.66
C ALA A 35 1.15 3.35 22.55
N ALA A 36 1.86 3.45 23.68
CA ALA A 36 3.29 3.73 23.68
C ALA A 36 4.12 2.62 23.02
N ARG A 37 3.74 1.35 23.24
CA ARG A 37 4.37 0.18 22.60
C ARG A 37 4.22 0.25 21.08
N LEU A 38 3.01 0.50 20.58
CA LEU A 38 2.73 0.63 19.14
C LEU A 38 3.51 1.78 18.51
N LEU A 39 3.53 2.95 19.17
CA LEU A 39 4.29 4.11 18.68
C LEU A 39 5.79 3.83 18.62
N ARG A 40 6.33 3.02 19.54
CA ARG A 40 7.73 2.60 19.50
C ARG A 40 8.02 1.67 18.33
N CYS A 41 7.18 0.67 18.09
CA CYS A 41 7.33 -0.20 16.92
C CYS A 41 7.24 0.59 15.61
N ALA A 42 6.31 1.54 15.50
CA ALA A 42 6.21 2.41 14.34
C ALA A 42 7.47 3.28 14.16
N ALA A 43 8.03 3.82 15.25
CA ALA A 43 9.28 4.57 15.20
C ALA A 43 10.47 3.71 14.73
N GLU A 44 10.56 2.47 15.20
CA GLU A 44 11.59 1.52 14.77
C GLU A 44 11.47 1.19 13.27
N GLN A 45 10.25 0.99 12.76
CA GLN A 45 10.00 0.77 11.34
C GLN A 45 10.39 1.98 10.49
N LEU A 46 10.03 3.19 10.93
CA LEU A 46 10.42 4.43 10.24
C LEU A 46 11.93 4.60 10.21
N ALA A 47 12.62 4.27 11.31
CA ALA A 47 14.07 4.32 11.38
C ALA A 47 14.73 3.26 10.47
N ALA A 48 14.18 2.04 10.42
CA ALA A 48 14.67 0.98 9.56
C ALA A 48 14.48 1.29 8.06
N GLY A 49 13.40 2.00 7.71
CA GLY A 49 13.15 2.46 6.34
C GLY A 49 13.96 3.71 5.94
N HIS A 50 14.68 4.33 6.87
CA HIS A 50 15.48 5.51 6.57
C HIS A 50 16.73 5.12 5.77
N PRO A 51 16.93 5.70 4.56
CA PRO A 51 18.10 5.39 3.75
C PRO A 51 19.40 5.88 4.42
N PRO A 52 20.58 5.31 4.10
CA PRO A 52 21.85 5.67 4.74
C PRO A 52 22.35 7.08 4.37
N HIS A 53 21.70 7.76 3.43
CA HIS A 53 22.04 9.11 3.01
C HIS A 53 21.22 10.17 3.77
N PRO A 54 21.77 11.39 3.99
CA PRO A 54 21.12 12.41 4.80
C PRO A 54 19.75 12.81 4.25
N CYS A 55 18.73 12.75 5.11
CA CYS A 55 17.44 13.36 4.81
C CYS A 55 17.56 14.87 4.98
N SER A 56 17.31 15.62 3.91
CA SER A 56 17.28 17.09 3.96
C SER A 56 15.97 17.54 4.62
N PRO A 57 15.99 18.13 5.83
CA PRO A 57 14.80 18.66 6.48
C PRO A 57 14.42 19.96 5.77
N GLY A 58 13.67 19.84 4.67
CA GLY A 58 13.40 20.92 3.73
C GLY A 58 13.43 20.49 2.26
N ALA A 59 13.76 19.24 1.97
CA ALA A 59 13.34 18.65 0.70
C ALA A 59 11.81 18.77 0.63
N GLU A 60 11.28 19.28 -0.49
CA GLU A 60 9.85 19.20 -0.74
C GLU A 60 9.43 17.75 -0.50
N PRO A 61 8.38 17.51 0.30
CA PRO A 61 7.79 16.18 0.37
C PRO A 61 7.59 15.74 -1.07
N ASP A 62 8.09 14.55 -1.43
CA ASP A 62 7.83 13.95 -2.73
C ASP A 62 6.33 14.13 -2.97
N PRO A 63 5.90 14.84 -4.03
CA PRO A 63 4.54 15.34 -4.14
C PRO A 63 3.59 14.20 -3.80
N GLN A 64 2.78 14.38 -2.75
CA GLN A 64 1.73 13.44 -2.41
C GLN A 64 0.85 13.37 -3.64
N HIS A 65 1.07 12.36 -4.48
CA HIS A 65 0.47 12.28 -5.79
C HIS A 65 -1.04 12.36 -5.59
N GLU A 66 -1.63 13.46 -6.07
CA GLU A 66 -3.08 13.58 -6.15
C GLU A 66 -3.59 12.33 -6.82
N ARG A 67 -4.55 11.66 -6.18
CA ARG A 67 -5.19 10.46 -6.73
C ARG A 67 -5.66 10.81 -8.13
N PRO A 68 -5.11 10.17 -9.19
CA PRO A 68 -5.61 10.40 -10.54
C PRO A 68 -7.09 10.06 -10.58
N ARG A 69 -7.85 10.82 -11.37
CA ARG A 69 -9.25 10.49 -11.58
C ARG A 69 -9.34 9.10 -12.21
N GLU A 70 -10.40 8.35 -11.92
CA GLU A 70 -10.52 6.94 -12.36
C GLU A 70 -10.52 6.75 -13.89
N ASP A 71 -10.68 7.84 -14.64
CA ASP A 71 -10.67 7.95 -16.10
C ASP A 71 -9.35 8.52 -16.68
N GLU A 72 -8.40 8.95 -15.85
CA GLU A 72 -7.10 9.41 -16.31
C GLU A 72 -6.19 8.23 -16.64
N ALA A 73 -5.46 8.33 -17.76
CA ALA A 73 -4.43 7.37 -18.12
C ALA A 73 -3.39 7.35 -17.00
N ALA A 74 -3.39 6.26 -16.22
CA ALA A 74 -2.39 5.98 -15.20
C ALA A 74 -1.02 6.28 -15.79
N ASN A 75 -0.32 7.22 -15.14
CA ASN A 75 1.06 7.65 -15.33
C ASN A 75 1.87 6.81 -16.35
N PRO A 76 2.65 7.36 -17.28
CA PRO A 76 3.52 6.59 -18.20
C PRO A 76 4.55 5.65 -17.52
N ARG A 77 4.64 5.68 -16.17
CA ARG A 77 5.38 4.71 -15.33
C ARG A 77 4.51 3.67 -14.63
N GLY A 78 3.19 3.74 -14.75
CA GLY A 78 2.20 2.81 -14.23
C GLY A 78 1.83 1.76 -15.29
N GLY A 79 1.54 0.55 -14.84
CA GLY A 79 1.12 -0.51 -15.74
C GLY A 79 -0.29 -0.28 -16.28
N ARG A 80 -0.67 -1.03 -17.32
CA ARG A 80 -1.98 -0.93 -17.97
C ARG A 80 -2.87 -2.10 -17.54
N LEU A 81 -4.01 -1.79 -16.93
CA LEU A 81 -5.02 -2.78 -16.57
C LEU A 81 -6.15 -2.83 -17.61
N ASP A 82 -6.36 -3.99 -18.22
CA ASP A 82 -7.58 -4.36 -18.92
C ASP A 82 -8.50 -5.10 -17.93
N ARG A 83 -9.46 -4.38 -17.35
CA ARG A 83 -10.39 -4.94 -16.35
C ARG A 83 -11.33 -5.98 -16.93
N GLU A 84 -11.74 -5.82 -18.19
CA GLU A 84 -12.67 -6.76 -18.84
C GLU A 84 -12.00 -8.12 -19.04
N ARG A 85 -10.76 -8.10 -19.52
CA ARG A 85 -9.96 -9.31 -19.70
C ARG A 85 -9.27 -9.80 -18.43
N LYS A 86 -9.29 -8.99 -17.36
CA LYS A 86 -8.52 -9.20 -16.13
C LYS A 86 -7.03 -9.36 -16.40
N VAL A 87 -6.49 -8.56 -17.32
CA VAL A 87 -5.07 -8.62 -17.70
C VAL A 87 -4.39 -7.32 -17.31
N TYR A 88 -3.27 -7.42 -16.60
CA TYR A 88 -2.42 -6.28 -16.26
C TYR A 88 -1.07 -6.39 -16.98
N VAL A 89 -0.63 -5.30 -17.59
CA VAL A 89 0.71 -5.19 -18.17
C VAL A 89 1.53 -4.26 -17.29
N ASP A 90 2.57 -4.78 -16.65
CA ASP A 90 3.43 -3.98 -15.76
C ASP A 90 4.27 -2.95 -16.56
N PRO A 91 4.89 -1.95 -15.90
CA PRO A 91 5.71 -0.94 -16.58
C PRO A 91 6.93 -1.51 -17.32
N ARG A 92 7.31 -2.76 -17.05
CA ARG A 92 8.40 -3.49 -17.72
C ARG A 92 7.90 -4.32 -18.90
N GLY A 93 6.60 -4.33 -19.16
CA GLY A 93 5.96 -5.09 -20.24
C GLY A 93 5.60 -6.52 -19.87
N HIS A 94 5.70 -6.94 -18.61
CA HIS A 94 5.24 -8.27 -18.21
C HIS A 94 3.72 -8.31 -18.14
N VAL A 95 3.14 -9.40 -18.64
CA VAL A 95 1.69 -9.61 -18.66
C VAL A 95 1.29 -10.52 -17.50
N TRP A 96 0.26 -10.09 -16.77
CA TRP A 96 -0.29 -10.76 -15.60
C TRP A 96 -1.76 -11.04 -15.84
N ASP A 97 -2.13 -12.32 -15.82
CA ASP A 97 -3.53 -12.76 -15.80
C ASP A 97 -4.05 -12.74 -14.36
N LEU A 98 -4.90 -11.76 -14.06
CA LEU A 98 -5.50 -11.53 -12.75
C LEU A 98 -6.71 -12.45 -12.48
N SER A 99 -7.13 -13.26 -13.45
CA SER A 99 -8.12 -14.32 -13.21
C SER A 99 -7.51 -15.49 -12.42
N LEU A 100 -6.19 -15.65 -12.48
CA LEU A 100 -5.45 -16.72 -11.82
C LEU A 100 -5.11 -16.38 -10.36
N ALA A 101 -4.87 -17.43 -9.57
CA ALA A 101 -4.13 -17.32 -8.33
C ALA A 101 -2.62 -17.38 -8.62
N TRP A 102 -1.84 -16.65 -7.85
CA TRP A 102 -0.41 -16.50 -7.99
C TRP A 102 0.28 -16.95 -6.70
N GLY A 103 1.20 -17.90 -6.81
CA GLY A 103 1.97 -18.44 -5.70
C GLY A 103 3.27 -17.66 -5.52
N ASP A 104 3.67 -17.44 -4.27
CA ASP A 104 4.99 -16.94 -3.94
C ASP A 104 5.99 -18.07 -3.63
N ILE A 105 7.21 -17.71 -3.21
CA ILE A 105 8.28 -18.68 -2.95
C ILE A 105 8.07 -19.55 -1.70
N VAL A 106 7.08 -19.20 -0.86
CA VAL A 106 6.72 -19.95 0.36
C VAL A 106 5.36 -20.63 0.22
N ASP A 107 4.91 -20.85 -1.03
CA ASP A 107 3.66 -21.49 -1.41
C ASP A 107 2.39 -20.74 -0.94
N ARG A 108 2.49 -19.44 -0.62
CA ARG A 108 1.30 -18.63 -0.33
C ARG A 108 0.62 -18.24 -1.62
N ALA A 109 -0.69 -18.44 -1.69
CA ALA A 109 -1.50 -18.08 -2.84
C ALA A 109 -2.08 -16.66 -2.70
N TRP A 110 -1.99 -15.89 -3.78
CA TRP A 110 -2.46 -14.52 -3.88
C TRP A 110 -3.44 -14.39 -5.06
N LYS A 111 -4.56 -13.72 -4.85
CA LYS A 111 -5.58 -13.49 -5.88
C LYS A 111 -5.90 -12.02 -5.99
N TRP A 112 -6.20 -11.57 -7.21
CA TRP A 112 -6.59 -10.19 -7.42
C TRP A 112 -7.86 -9.85 -6.63
N HIS A 113 -7.78 -8.81 -5.82
CA HIS A 113 -8.86 -8.33 -4.97
C HIS A 113 -9.95 -7.57 -5.76
N GLY A 114 -9.69 -7.26 -7.04
CA GLY A 114 -10.58 -6.45 -7.89
C GLY A 114 -10.29 -4.95 -7.84
N SER A 115 -9.36 -4.51 -6.99
CA SER A 115 -8.92 -3.12 -6.86
C SER A 115 -7.49 -2.91 -7.35
N THR A 116 -7.12 -1.64 -7.51
CA THR A 116 -5.76 -1.18 -7.78
C THR A 116 -5.31 -0.18 -6.72
N ASP A 117 -4.01 0.01 -6.57
CA ASP A 117 -3.45 1.07 -5.75
C ASP A 117 -3.53 2.44 -6.44
N GLY A 118 -2.92 3.46 -5.82
CA GLY A 118 -2.87 4.83 -6.36
C GLY A 118 -2.09 4.99 -7.67
N LEU A 119 -1.32 3.97 -8.07
CA LEU A 119 -0.55 3.94 -9.32
C LEU A 119 -1.20 3.04 -10.39
N GLY A 120 -2.37 2.47 -10.11
CA GLY A 120 -3.06 1.55 -11.01
C GLY A 120 -2.49 0.13 -10.98
N GLU A 121 -1.64 -0.21 -10.00
CA GLU A 121 -1.13 -1.57 -9.82
C GLU A 121 -2.18 -2.47 -9.14
N PRO A 122 -2.43 -3.70 -9.63
CA PRO A 122 -3.37 -4.61 -9.02
C PRO A 122 -3.03 -4.90 -7.56
N ILE A 123 -4.03 -4.81 -6.69
CA ILE A 123 -3.93 -5.24 -5.30
C ILE A 123 -4.34 -6.71 -5.23
N LEU A 124 -3.45 -7.56 -4.72
CA LEU A 124 -3.75 -8.96 -4.49
C LEU A 124 -3.91 -9.20 -2.99
N ARG A 125 -4.80 -10.15 -2.65
CA ARG A 125 -5.03 -10.62 -1.29
C ARG A 125 -4.65 -12.09 -1.20
N ALA A 126 -4.17 -12.52 -0.03
CA ALA A 126 -3.96 -13.93 0.24
C ALA A 126 -5.28 -14.72 0.10
N VAL A 127 -5.23 -15.89 -0.54
CA VAL A 127 -6.42 -16.73 -0.77
C VAL A 127 -6.92 -17.37 0.53
N GLU A 128 -6.01 -17.77 1.41
CA GLU A 128 -6.33 -18.48 2.66
C GLU A 128 -6.75 -17.54 3.82
N ASP A 129 -6.61 -16.23 3.62
CA ASP A 129 -6.89 -15.22 4.64
C ASP A 129 -7.65 -14.05 4.00
N GLU A 130 -8.98 -14.21 3.88
CA GLU A 130 -9.85 -13.21 3.24
C GLU A 130 -9.92 -11.89 4.01
N ASP A 131 -9.61 -11.88 5.31
CA ASP A 131 -9.44 -10.67 6.13
C ASP A 131 -7.97 -10.21 6.21
N GLY A 132 -7.09 -10.94 5.53
CA GLY A 132 -5.65 -10.75 5.53
C GLY A 132 -5.17 -9.57 4.70
N GLU A 133 -3.85 -9.40 4.71
CA GLU A 133 -3.15 -8.30 4.07
C GLU A 133 -3.41 -8.27 2.56
N ALA A 134 -3.79 -7.10 2.04
CA ALA A 134 -3.98 -6.86 0.61
C ALA A 134 -2.90 -5.88 0.15
N LEU A 135 -2.04 -6.31 -0.75
CA LEU A 135 -0.83 -5.58 -1.15
C LEU A 135 -0.76 -5.40 -2.67
N PRO A 136 -0.17 -4.29 -3.17
CA PRO A 136 0.14 -4.14 -4.58
C PRO A 136 1.06 -5.24 -5.10
N LEU A 137 0.85 -5.66 -6.35
CA LEU A 137 1.62 -6.72 -7.01
C LEU A 137 3.14 -6.51 -6.94
N GLY A 138 3.61 -5.29 -7.08
CA GLY A 138 5.04 -4.95 -7.04
C GLY A 138 5.62 -5.11 -5.65
N ILE A 139 4.85 -4.75 -4.61
CA ILE A 139 5.22 -4.99 -3.22
C ILE A 139 5.30 -6.48 -2.93
N LEU A 140 4.32 -7.27 -3.40
CA LEU A 140 4.36 -8.73 -3.22
C LEU A 140 5.61 -9.34 -3.84
N ARG A 141 5.99 -8.91 -5.03
CA ARG A 141 7.22 -9.39 -5.71
C ARG A 141 8.49 -8.99 -4.97
N ALA A 142 8.50 -7.83 -4.34
CA ALA A 142 9.65 -7.33 -3.59
C ALA A 142 9.81 -8.04 -2.24
N VAL A 143 8.69 -8.33 -1.56
CA VAL A 143 8.67 -8.91 -0.21
C VAL A 143 8.72 -10.45 -0.24
N TYR A 144 7.90 -11.07 -1.09
CA TYR A 144 7.69 -12.52 -1.15
C TYR A 144 8.39 -13.19 -2.34
N GLY A 145 9.13 -12.42 -3.15
CA GLY A 145 9.90 -12.92 -4.28
C GLY A 145 9.07 -13.11 -5.56
N PRO A 146 9.63 -13.77 -6.59
CA PRO A 146 8.94 -14.00 -7.85
C PRO A 146 7.62 -14.73 -7.65
N LEU A 147 6.55 -14.22 -8.26
CA LEU A 147 5.25 -14.88 -8.26
C LEU A 147 5.08 -15.74 -9.51
N ALA A 148 4.45 -16.91 -9.37
CA ALA A 148 4.14 -17.81 -10.47
C ALA A 148 2.65 -18.18 -10.47
N PRO A 149 2.02 -18.40 -11.64
CA PRO A 149 0.62 -18.81 -11.67
C PRO A 149 0.44 -20.20 -11.06
N ILE A 150 -0.51 -20.35 -10.16
CA ILE A 150 -0.89 -21.64 -9.59
C ILE A 150 -1.84 -22.32 -10.58
N VAL A 151 -1.31 -23.30 -11.31
CA VAL A 151 -2.11 -24.09 -12.26
C VAL A 151 -2.96 -25.09 -11.47
N GLY A 152 -4.28 -24.89 -11.44
CA GLY A 152 -5.22 -25.90 -10.92
C GLY A 152 -6.26 -25.45 -9.87
N ALA A 153 -6.29 -24.18 -9.47
CA ALA A 153 -7.34 -23.68 -8.57
C ALA A 153 -8.59 -23.25 -9.38
N ALA A 154 -9.43 -24.23 -9.70
CA ALA A 154 -10.80 -24.03 -10.15
C ALA A 154 -11.74 -23.81 -8.96
#